data_AF-A0A6M1KYL8-F1
#
_entry.id   AF-A0A6M1KYL8-F1
#
_cell.length_a   1.000
_cell.length_b   1.000
_cell.length_c   1.000
_cell.angle_alpha   90.00
_cell.angle_beta   90.00
_cell.angle_gamma   90.00
#
_symmetry.space_group_name_H-M   'P 1'
#
loop_
_entity.id
_entity.type
_entity.pdbx_description
1 polymer ?
#
loop_
_entity_poly.entity_id
_entity_poly.type
_entity_poly.pdbx_seq_one_letter_code
_entity_poly.pdbx_strand_id
1 'polypeptide(L)'
;MLVVQPSTIKAQSYDEGQTLVFEPYGNSFKSYYKFSEPDVTKYIITNRWTSQTAFTEAEKKMMYQYTYASASPINLALDQVMGDTSQLDAQLQQSVALLDSATHKLTIPWNIIVYRYVYETFLTELGISKEDLARYYHDKTFDPQILSAIKLGTHYTKQGFMSTTAIKNAAMPHRSVELRIRVPQGSQAAFVQPYSFYPYEMELLFPRQCRLEIIGANLSDDHTRLLIETRLLP
;
A
#
# COMPACT_ATOMS: atom_id res chain seq x y z
N MET A 1 -12.46 -39.21 14.60
CA MET A 1 -13.10 -38.11 13.85
C MET A 1 -12.08 -37.00 13.71
N LEU A 2 -11.50 -36.84 12.51
CA LEU A 2 -10.70 -35.66 12.19
C LEU A 2 -11.66 -34.50 12.01
N VAL A 3 -11.59 -33.53 12.91
CA VAL A 3 -12.28 -32.25 12.75
C VAL A 3 -11.53 -31.50 11.66
N VAL A 4 -12.08 -31.53 10.45
CA VAL A 4 -11.66 -30.65 9.36
C VAL A 4 -11.99 -29.23 9.82
N GLN A 5 -10.95 -28.45 10.12
CA GLN A 5 -11.12 -27.01 10.36
C GLN A 5 -11.79 -26.38 9.13
N PRO A 6 -12.69 -25.40 9.28
CA PRO A 6 -13.27 -24.71 8.13
C PRO A 6 -12.16 -23.91 7.42
N SER A 7 -11.48 -24.56 6.47
CA SER A 7 -10.67 -23.90 5.47
C SER A 7 -11.59 -23.35 4.40
N THR A 8 -11.67 -22.02 4.27
CA THR A 8 -11.79 -21.23 3.01
C THR A 8 -12.34 -19.85 3.38
N ILE A 9 -11.57 -18.79 3.21
CA ILE A 9 -11.29 -18.20 1.89
C ILE A 9 -9.78 -18.26 1.55
N LYS A 10 -9.40 -19.15 0.61
CA LYS A 10 -8.14 -19.01 -0.15
C LYS A 10 -8.44 -18.18 -1.39
N ALA A 11 -8.37 -16.87 -1.29
CA ALA A 11 -8.38 -16.00 -2.48
C ALA A 11 -6.98 -15.43 -2.68
N GLN A 12 -6.39 -15.81 -3.81
CA GLN A 12 -5.12 -15.35 -4.40
C GLN A 12 -3.95 -14.99 -3.46
N SER A 13 -3.77 -15.71 -2.34
CA SER A 13 -2.50 -15.66 -1.61
C SER A 13 -1.42 -16.33 -2.49
N TYR A 14 -0.36 -15.60 -2.82
CA TYR A 14 0.72 -16.10 -3.65
C TYR A 14 1.97 -16.43 -2.80
N ASP A 15 2.83 -17.28 -3.37
CA ASP A 15 4.12 -17.63 -2.76
C ASP A 15 5.09 -16.44 -2.84
N GLU A 16 5.62 -16.05 -1.69
CA GLU A 16 6.55 -14.94 -1.54
C GLU A 16 7.91 -15.22 -2.19
N GLY A 17 8.30 -16.49 -2.34
CA GLY A 17 9.54 -16.88 -3.03
C GLY A 17 9.53 -16.72 -4.55
N GLN A 18 8.36 -16.55 -5.17
CA GLN A 18 8.24 -16.33 -6.62
C GLN A 18 8.51 -14.86 -6.98
N THR A 19 9.00 -14.56 -8.17
CA THR A 19 9.15 -13.15 -8.64
C THR A 19 7.92 -12.63 -9.38
N LEU A 20 7.06 -13.54 -9.86
CA LEU A 20 5.84 -13.23 -10.59
C LEU A 20 4.63 -13.76 -9.84
N VAL A 21 3.56 -12.97 -9.83
CA VAL A 21 2.24 -13.33 -9.30
C VAL A 21 1.26 -13.33 -10.46
N PHE A 22 0.51 -14.43 -10.62
CA PHE A 22 -0.49 -14.55 -11.69
C PHE A 22 -1.91 -14.37 -11.15
N GLU A 23 -2.68 -13.54 -11.85
CA GLU A 23 -4.09 -13.28 -11.58
C GLU A 23 -4.90 -13.71 -12.81
N PRO A 24 -5.92 -14.57 -12.67
CA PRO A 24 -6.82 -14.92 -13.76
C PRO A 24 -7.51 -13.68 -14.37
N TYR A 25 -7.54 -13.61 -15.70
CA TYR A 25 -8.16 -12.52 -16.46
C TYR A 25 -8.83 -13.06 -17.74
N GLY A 26 -10.13 -13.37 -17.65
CA GLY A 26 -10.85 -14.07 -18.71
C GLY A 26 -10.21 -15.42 -19.03
N ASN A 27 -9.83 -15.63 -20.28
CA ASN A 27 -9.10 -16.84 -20.75
C ASN A 27 -7.57 -16.69 -20.67
N SER A 28 -7.06 -15.70 -19.94
CA SER A 28 -5.64 -15.36 -19.84
C SER A 28 -5.24 -15.06 -18.39
N PHE A 29 -4.00 -14.64 -18.16
CA PHE A 29 -3.52 -14.21 -16.86
C PHE A 29 -2.86 -12.84 -16.96
N LYS A 30 -3.07 -12.01 -15.94
CA LYS A 30 -2.20 -10.86 -15.66
C LYS A 30 -1.04 -11.32 -14.79
N SER A 31 0.17 -10.94 -15.15
CA SER A 31 1.35 -11.15 -14.33
C SER A 31 1.73 -9.85 -13.61
N TYR A 32 1.98 -9.93 -12.31
CA TYR A 32 2.48 -8.84 -11.48
C TYR A 32 3.90 -9.17 -11.03
N TYR A 33 4.82 -8.23 -11.22
CA TYR A 33 6.23 -8.38 -10.86
C TYR A 33 6.49 -7.95 -9.41
N LYS A 34 7.28 -8.75 -8.68
CA LYS A 34 7.78 -8.43 -7.35
C LYS A 34 9.25 -8.06 -7.42
N PHE A 35 9.59 -6.93 -6.81
CA PHE A 35 10.98 -6.57 -6.55
C PHE A 35 11.49 -7.32 -5.31
N SER A 36 12.66 -7.94 -5.42
CA SER A 36 13.34 -8.62 -4.30
C SER A 36 14.72 -8.05 -4.00
N GLU A 37 15.41 -7.49 -5.00
CA GLU A 37 16.78 -7.00 -4.88
C GLU A 37 16.82 -5.46 -4.85
N PRO A 38 17.24 -4.82 -3.74
CA PRO A 38 17.20 -3.36 -3.59
C PRO A 38 17.97 -2.61 -4.69
N ASP A 39 19.18 -3.05 -5.03
CA ASP A 39 20.02 -2.36 -6.02
C ASP A 39 19.45 -2.45 -7.44
N VAL A 40 18.95 -3.64 -7.81
CA VAL A 40 18.28 -3.85 -9.10
C VAL A 40 17.00 -3.03 -9.17
N THR A 41 16.25 -2.97 -8.08
CA THR A 41 15.00 -2.20 -7.98
C THR A 41 15.27 -0.71 -8.13
N LYS A 42 16.24 -0.19 -7.38
CA LYS A 42 16.68 1.20 -7.49
C LYS A 42 17.13 1.53 -8.91
N TYR A 43 17.94 0.67 -9.52
CA TYR A 43 18.40 0.85 -10.89
C TYR A 43 17.22 0.89 -11.88
N ILE A 44 16.30 -0.09 -11.82
CA ILE A 44 15.14 -0.15 -12.72
C ILE A 44 14.31 1.13 -12.58
N ILE A 45 13.90 1.48 -11.37
CA ILE A 45 12.99 2.60 -11.16
C ILE A 45 13.70 3.92 -11.55
N THR A 46 14.91 4.16 -11.02
CA THR A 46 15.62 5.42 -11.25
C THR A 46 16.03 5.61 -12.71
N ASN A 47 16.64 4.58 -13.32
CA ASN A 47 17.27 4.72 -14.63
C ASN A 47 16.34 4.39 -15.79
N ARG A 48 15.29 3.59 -15.58
CA ARG A 48 14.36 3.20 -16.65
C ARG A 48 13.00 3.88 -16.53
N TRP A 49 12.45 4.01 -15.33
CA TRP A 49 11.10 4.53 -15.17
C TRP A 49 11.08 6.04 -14.99
N THR A 50 12.02 6.59 -14.21
CA THR A 50 12.03 8.02 -13.86
C THR A 50 13.11 8.83 -14.54
N SER A 51 13.82 8.28 -15.53
CA SER A 51 14.94 8.98 -16.19
C SER A 51 14.54 10.25 -16.93
N GLN A 52 13.26 10.34 -17.32
CA GLN A 52 12.66 11.53 -17.95
C GLN A 52 11.76 12.31 -16.98
N THR A 53 11.64 11.87 -15.73
CA THR A 53 10.81 12.54 -14.73
C THR A 53 11.56 13.75 -14.19
N ALA A 54 11.02 14.95 -14.45
CA ALA A 54 11.56 16.19 -13.94
C ALA A 54 10.73 16.72 -12.75
N PHE A 55 11.28 16.61 -11.54
CA PHE A 55 10.73 17.28 -10.35
C PHE A 55 11.33 18.67 -10.18
N THR A 56 10.47 19.63 -9.85
CA THR A 56 10.86 20.97 -9.42
C THR A 56 11.53 20.91 -8.03
N GLU A 57 12.31 21.93 -7.70
CA GLU A 57 12.91 22.02 -6.35
C GLU A 57 11.86 22.09 -5.24
N ALA A 58 10.69 22.69 -5.51
CA ALA A 58 9.58 22.72 -4.56
C ALA A 58 9.00 21.32 -4.30
N GLU A 59 8.80 20.52 -5.36
CA GLU A 59 8.34 19.13 -5.22
C GLU A 59 9.37 18.27 -4.49
N LYS A 60 10.67 18.40 -4.81
CA LYS A 60 11.74 17.67 -4.11
C LYS A 60 11.75 17.98 -2.62
N LYS A 61 11.66 19.26 -2.24
CA LYS A 61 11.58 19.69 -0.84
C LYS A 61 10.31 19.18 -0.16
N MET A 62 9.18 19.18 -0.87
CA MET A 62 7.93 18.67 -0.34
C MET A 62 7.97 17.15 -0.14
N MET A 63 8.54 16.37 -1.06
CA MET A 63 8.76 14.93 -0.88
C MET A 63 9.66 14.64 0.32
N TYR A 64 10.76 15.39 0.48
CA TYR A 64 11.60 15.29 1.68
C TYR A 64 10.80 15.58 2.96
N GLN A 65 10.06 16.69 2.99
CA GLN A 65 9.28 17.04 4.18
C GLN A 65 8.14 16.09 4.50
N TYR A 66 7.47 15.57 3.46
CA TYR A 66 6.43 14.58 3.61
C TYR A 66 6.97 13.32 4.27
N THR A 67 8.07 12.77 3.75
CA THR A 67 8.71 11.56 4.29
C THR A 67 9.36 11.76 5.66
N TYR A 68 9.79 12.98 5.99
CA TYR A 68 10.40 13.29 7.29
C TYR A 68 9.38 13.50 8.42
N ALA A 69 8.40 14.39 8.21
CA ALA A 69 7.57 14.89 9.32
C ALA A 69 6.11 15.16 8.95
N SER A 70 5.81 15.36 7.66
CA SER A 70 4.51 15.89 7.25
C SER A 70 3.53 14.82 6.76
N ALA A 71 3.94 13.56 6.60
CA ALA A 71 3.05 12.47 6.18
C ALA A 71 1.83 12.29 7.09
N SER A 72 2.02 12.21 8.41
CA SER A 72 0.89 12.04 9.34
C SER A 72 -0.02 13.27 9.40
N PRO A 73 0.49 14.50 9.59
CA PRO A 73 -0.36 15.70 9.58
C PRO A 73 -1.15 15.90 8.28
N ILE A 74 -0.50 15.76 7.11
CA ILE A 74 -1.17 15.93 5.81
C ILE A 74 -2.25 14.88 5.60
N ASN A 75 -1.94 13.60 5.85
CA ASN A 75 -2.89 12.53 5.62
C ASN A 75 -4.06 12.57 6.60
N LEU A 76 -3.82 12.89 7.88
CA LEU A 76 -4.89 13.03 8.86
C LEU A 76 -5.84 14.18 8.49
N ALA A 77 -5.30 15.32 8.05
CA ALA A 77 -6.11 16.44 7.61
C ALA A 77 -6.96 16.06 6.39
N LEU A 78 -6.38 15.37 5.39
CA LEU A 78 -7.11 14.86 4.23
C LEU A 78 -8.19 13.84 4.61
N ASP A 79 -7.91 12.94 5.56
CA ASP A 79 -8.89 11.97 6.05
C ASP A 79 -10.07 12.66 6.75
N GLN A 80 -9.84 13.73 7.52
CA GLN A 80 -10.89 14.51 8.21
C GLN A 80 -11.84 15.23 7.25
N VAL A 81 -11.32 15.74 6.13
CA VAL A 81 -12.11 16.46 5.11
C VAL A 81 -12.52 15.58 3.94
N MET A 82 -12.38 14.26 4.07
CA MET A 82 -12.74 13.28 3.04
C MET A 82 -12.09 13.59 1.67
N GLY A 83 -10.84 14.06 1.69
CA GLY A 83 -10.07 14.40 0.50
C GLY A 83 -10.41 15.75 -0.16
N ASP A 84 -11.37 16.51 0.37
CA ASP A 84 -11.73 17.85 -0.13
C ASP A 84 -10.69 18.89 0.31
N THR A 85 -9.77 19.20 -0.60
CA THR A 85 -8.67 20.13 -0.33
C THR A 85 -9.15 21.56 -0.09
N SER A 86 -10.36 21.95 -0.53
CA SER A 86 -10.87 23.31 -0.32
C SER A 86 -11.15 23.63 1.15
N GLN A 87 -11.29 22.60 1.99
CA GLN A 87 -11.51 22.72 3.43
C GLN A 87 -10.21 22.79 4.25
N LEU A 88 -9.04 22.62 3.60
CA LEU A 88 -7.74 22.75 4.25
C LEU A 88 -7.29 24.21 4.34
N ASP A 89 -6.39 24.52 5.26
CA ASP A 89 -5.72 25.83 5.25
C ASP A 89 -4.81 25.99 4.00
N ALA A 90 -4.44 27.23 3.70
CA ALA A 90 -3.67 27.55 2.50
C ALA A 90 -2.29 26.84 2.44
N GLN A 91 -1.67 26.58 3.60
CA GLN A 91 -0.36 25.92 3.66
C GLN A 91 -0.50 24.43 3.33
N LEU A 92 -1.50 23.76 3.89
CA LEU A 92 -1.83 22.37 3.57
C LEU A 92 -2.29 22.23 2.12
N GLN A 93 -3.13 23.13 1.61
CA GLN A 93 -3.51 23.15 0.19
C GLN A 93 -2.29 23.20 -0.72
N GLN A 94 -1.34 24.10 -0.45
CA GLN A 94 -0.10 24.20 -1.23
C GLN A 94 0.76 22.93 -1.13
N SER A 95 0.85 22.34 0.05
CA SER A 95 1.60 21.09 0.28
C SER A 95 0.99 19.92 -0.50
N VAL A 96 -0.34 19.79 -0.46
CA VAL A 96 -1.09 18.78 -1.21
C VAL A 96 -0.96 19.00 -2.71
N ALA A 97 -1.04 20.23 -3.20
CA ALA A 97 -0.88 20.52 -4.63
C ALA A 97 0.50 20.12 -5.17
N LEU A 98 1.57 20.33 -4.38
CA LEU A 98 2.92 19.89 -4.75
C LEU A 98 3.05 18.35 -4.80
N LEU A 99 2.43 17.65 -3.85
CA LEU A 99 2.43 16.19 -3.82
C LEU A 99 1.53 15.58 -4.90
N ASP A 100 0.38 16.19 -5.19
CA ASP A 100 -0.49 15.82 -6.32
C ASP A 100 0.29 15.95 -7.63
N SER A 101 0.94 17.09 -7.86
CA SER A 101 1.82 17.28 -9.04
C SER A 101 2.91 16.22 -9.11
N ALA A 102 3.63 15.96 -8.02
CA ALA A 102 4.71 14.99 -8.00
C ALA A 102 4.24 13.55 -8.29
N THR A 103 3.13 13.12 -7.66
CA THR A 103 2.59 11.75 -7.75
C THR A 103 1.98 11.42 -9.11
N HIS A 104 1.83 12.40 -10.01
CA HIS A 104 1.35 12.21 -11.38
C HIS A 104 2.46 12.24 -12.44
N LYS A 105 3.74 12.27 -12.02
CA LYS A 105 4.89 12.36 -12.96
C LYS A 105 5.51 11.03 -13.34
N LEU A 106 5.23 9.96 -12.60
CA LEU A 106 5.62 8.60 -12.98
C LEU A 106 4.36 7.80 -13.28
N THR A 107 4.25 7.35 -14.53
CA THR A 107 3.32 6.30 -14.93
C THR A 107 4.04 4.96 -14.84
N ILE A 108 3.57 4.07 -13.97
CA ILE A 108 4.20 2.77 -13.71
C ILE A 108 4.08 1.91 -14.98
N PRO A 109 5.19 1.46 -15.57
CA PRO A 109 5.17 0.80 -16.89
C PRO A 109 4.77 -0.68 -16.83
N TRP A 110 4.80 -1.31 -15.64
CA TRP A 110 4.52 -2.73 -15.45
C TRP A 110 3.47 -2.95 -14.37
N ASN A 111 2.75 -4.06 -14.46
CA ASN A 111 2.00 -4.58 -13.33
C ASN A 111 3.00 -5.00 -12.24
N ILE A 112 2.88 -4.44 -11.04
CA ILE A 112 3.79 -4.72 -9.92
C ILE A 112 3.05 -5.04 -8.64
N ILE A 113 3.77 -5.64 -7.70
CA ILE A 113 3.36 -5.67 -6.30
C ILE A 113 4.15 -4.61 -5.53
N VAL A 114 3.45 -3.84 -4.72
CA VAL A 114 4.04 -3.02 -3.65
C VAL A 114 3.47 -3.43 -2.31
N TYR A 115 4.16 -3.07 -1.23
CA TYR A 115 3.77 -3.44 0.12
C TYR A 115 3.45 -2.19 0.93
N ARG A 116 2.46 -2.31 1.81
CA ARG A 116 2.16 -1.27 2.81
C ARG A 116 1.89 -1.93 4.15
N TYR A 117 2.59 -1.47 5.16
CA TYR A 117 2.46 -1.97 6.52
C TYR A 117 1.61 -1.00 7.34
N VAL A 118 0.56 -1.50 7.99
CA VAL A 118 -0.38 -0.72 8.80
C VAL A 118 -0.68 -1.44 10.10
N TYR A 119 -1.12 -0.70 11.12
CA TYR A 119 -1.59 -1.31 12.36
C TYR A 119 -2.93 -1.99 12.15
N GLU A 120 -3.29 -2.88 13.07
CA GLU A 120 -4.54 -3.63 13.10
C GLU A 120 -5.78 -2.73 13.10
N THR A 121 -5.65 -1.48 13.55
CA THR A 121 -6.72 -0.47 13.51
C THR A 121 -7.23 -0.20 12.10
N PHE A 122 -6.42 -0.45 11.06
CA PHE A 122 -6.86 -0.43 9.65
C PHE A 122 -8.07 -1.33 9.38
N LEU A 123 -8.23 -2.42 10.12
CA LEU A 123 -9.37 -3.33 9.97
C LEU A 123 -10.71 -2.64 10.24
N THR A 124 -10.71 -1.56 11.04
CA THR A 124 -11.91 -0.73 11.23
C THR A 124 -12.31 0.04 9.98
N GLU A 125 -11.35 0.40 9.12
CA GLU A 125 -11.61 1.00 7.81
C GLU A 125 -12.21 -0.01 6.82
N LEU A 126 -12.09 -1.32 7.10
CA LEU A 126 -12.73 -2.41 6.37
C LEU A 126 -14.10 -2.83 6.95
N GLY A 127 -14.58 -2.13 7.98
CA GLY A 127 -15.87 -2.37 8.61
C GLY A 127 -15.88 -3.38 9.75
N ILE A 128 -14.71 -3.77 10.28
CA ILE A 128 -14.62 -4.56 11.51
C ILE A 128 -14.79 -3.61 12.70
N SER A 129 -15.72 -3.92 13.61
CA SER A 129 -15.95 -3.06 14.79
C SER A 129 -14.75 -3.04 15.72
N LYS A 130 -14.64 -2.04 16.59
CA LYS A 130 -13.55 -1.98 17.59
C LYS A 130 -13.63 -3.15 18.56
N GLU A 131 -14.85 -3.56 18.91
CA GLU A 131 -15.13 -4.70 19.78
C GLU A 131 -14.69 -6.00 19.11
N ASP A 132 -14.96 -6.18 17.82
CA ASP A 132 -14.54 -7.35 17.06
C ASP A 132 -13.03 -7.38 16.90
N LEU A 133 -12.42 -6.23 16.60
CA LEU A 133 -10.96 -6.11 16.50
C LEU A 133 -10.27 -6.52 17.80
N ALA A 134 -10.79 -6.08 18.95
CA ALA A 134 -10.23 -6.46 20.26
C ALA A 134 -10.36 -7.97 20.55
N ARG A 135 -11.35 -8.66 19.97
CA ARG A 135 -11.46 -10.12 20.05
C ARG A 135 -10.45 -10.80 19.12
N TYR A 136 -10.31 -10.29 17.90
CA TYR A 136 -9.46 -10.90 16.88
C TYR A 136 -7.98 -10.60 17.04
N TYR A 137 -7.58 -9.52 17.71
CA TYR A 137 -6.18 -9.16 17.90
C TYR A 137 -5.89 -8.91 19.38
N HIS A 138 -5.20 -9.86 20.00
CA HIS A 138 -4.80 -9.81 21.40
C HIS A 138 -3.38 -10.37 21.55
N ASP A 139 -2.64 -9.85 22.53
CA ASP A 139 -1.25 -10.26 22.82
C ASP A 139 -0.32 -10.27 21.60
N LYS A 140 -0.53 -9.32 20.68
CA LYS A 140 0.21 -9.15 19.41
C LYS A 140 0.05 -10.31 18.42
N THR A 141 -1.03 -11.07 18.53
CA THR A 141 -1.37 -12.16 17.62
C THR A 141 -2.82 -12.04 17.13
N PHE A 142 -3.07 -12.54 15.94
CA PHE A 142 -4.41 -12.64 15.37
C PHE A 142 -5.04 -14.00 15.67
N ASP A 143 -6.29 -13.99 16.11
CA ASP A 143 -7.15 -15.18 16.10
C ASP A 143 -7.46 -15.55 14.63
N PRO A 144 -7.23 -16.81 14.20
CA PRO A 144 -7.54 -17.28 12.85
C PRO A 144 -8.96 -16.99 12.34
N GLN A 145 -9.94 -16.82 13.24
CA GLN A 145 -11.30 -16.43 12.88
C GLN A 145 -11.38 -15.07 12.17
N ILE A 146 -10.37 -14.20 12.29
CA ILE A 146 -10.29 -12.93 11.56
C ILE A 146 -10.45 -13.13 10.05
N LEU A 147 -9.93 -14.24 9.50
CA LEU A 147 -9.99 -14.52 8.07
C LEU A 147 -11.44 -14.68 7.56
N SER A 148 -12.36 -15.08 8.43
CA SER A 148 -13.79 -15.18 8.10
C SER A 148 -14.51 -13.83 8.20
N ALA A 149 -13.96 -12.87 8.96
CA ALA A 149 -14.53 -11.53 9.08
C ALA A 149 -14.14 -10.62 7.89
N ILE A 150 -13.05 -10.93 7.21
CA ILE A 150 -12.60 -10.18 6.03
C ILE A 150 -13.45 -10.56 4.81
N LYS A 151 -14.16 -9.57 4.27
CA LYS A 151 -15.02 -9.75 3.10
C LYS A 151 -14.28 -9.40 1.82
N LEU A 152 -14.20 -10.34 0.88
CA LEU A 152 -13.68 -10.07 -0.46
C LEU A 152 -14.58 -9.08 -1.21
N GLY A 153 -13.98 -8.28 -2.09
CA GLY A 153 -14.67 -7.20 -2.81
C GLY A 153 -14.94 -5.96 -1.95
N THR A 154 -14.52 -5.95 -0.68
CA THR A 154 -14.55 -4.74 0.15
C THR A 154 -13.66 -3.68 -0.47
N HIS A 155 -14.17 -2.46 -0.54
CA HIS A 155 -13.42 -1.33 -1.07
C HIS A 155 -12.91 -0.44 0.07
N TYR A 156 -11.66 -0.03 -0.05
CA TYR A 156 -11.02 0.94 0.81
C TYR A 156 -10.58 2.15 0.00
N THR A 157 -10.95 3.35 0.42
CA THR A 157 -10.46 4.60 -0.19
C THR A 157 -9.50 5.27 0.78
N LYS A 158 -8.23 5.42 0.38
CA LYS A 158 -7.28 6.24 1.15
C LYS A 158 -7.47 7.70 0.78
N GLN A 159 -8.04 8.52 1.67
CA GLN A 159 -8.31 9.93 1.37
C GLN A 159 -7.02 10.75 1.23
N GLY A 160 -6.04 10.48 2.08
CA GLY A 160 -4.67 10.99 1.95
C GLY A 160 -3.84 10.31 0.86
N PHE A 161 -2.55 10.65 0.76
CA PHE A 161 -1.60 9.93 -0.08
C PHE A 161 -1.30 8.54 0.50
N MET A 162 -0.91 7.60 -0.37
CA MET A 162 -0.62 6.23 0.04
C MET A 162 0.85 5.89 -0.15
N SER A 163 1.63 6.05 0.92
CA SER A 163 3.01 5.55 1.02
C SER A 163 3.06 4.03 0.94
N THR A 164 3.93 3.50 0.10
CA THR A 164 4.17 2.05 -0.06
C THR A 164 5.66 1.81 -0.23
N THR A 165 6.12 0.58 -0.07
CA THR A 165 7.47 0.17 -0.40
C THR A 165 7.47 -0.81 -1.57
N ALA A 166 8.40 -0.61 -2.51
CA ALA A 166 8.62 -1.56 -3.60
C ALA A 166 9.24 -2.88 -3.12
N ILE A 167 10.00 -2.86 -2.01
CA ILE A 167 10.68 -4.03 -1.44
C ILE A 167 9.97 -4.47 -0.17
N LYS A 168 9.62 -5.75 -0.09
CA LYS A 168 9.00 -6.30 1.11
C LYS A 168 9.83 -6.02 2.35
N ASN A 169 9.16 -5.64 3.44
CA ASN A 169 9.75 -5.33 4.74
C ASN A 169 10.75 -4.15 4.76
N ALA A 170 10.94 -3.39 3.68
CA ALA A 170 11.88 -2.26 3.69
C ALA A 170 11.38 -1.05 4.48
N ALA A 171 10.06 -0.92 4.68
CA ALA A 171 9.45 0.18 5.43
C ALA A 171 8.47 -0.36 6.48
N MET A 172 8.62 0.06 7.74
CA MET A 172 7.69 -0.24 8.84
C MET A 172 7.29 -1.73 9.01
N PRO A 173 8.22 -2.71 8.90
CA PRO A 173 7.87 -4.13 8.95
C PRO A 173 7.36 -4.61 10.32
N HIS A 174 7.42 -3.78 11.36
CA HIS A 174 6.96 -4.11 12.71
C HIS A 174 5.43 -4.04 12.86
N ARG A 175 4.70 -3.54 11.86
CA ARG A 175 3.24 -3.40 11.95
C ARG A 175 2.55 -4.73 11.65
N SER A 176 1.40 -4.93 12.30
CA SER A 176 0.67 -6.19 12.37
C SER A 176 -0.07 -6.55 11.07
N VAL A 177 -0.34 -5.59 10.18
CA VAL A 177 -1.02 -5.85 8.90
C VAL A 177 -0.10 -5.50 7.73
N GLU A 178 0.05 -6.43 6.80
CA GLU A 178 0.78 -6.28 5.53
C GLU A 178 -0.22 -6.28 4.38
N LEU A 179 -0.39 -5.12 3.73
CA LEU A 179 -1.12 -5.01 2.47
C LEU A 179 -0.17 -5.34 1.33
N ARG A 180 -0.53 -6.34 0.52
CA ARG A 180 0.12 -6.68 -0.75
C ARG A 180 -0.72 -6.13 -1.87
N ILE A 181 -0.21 -5.12 -2.55
CA ILE A 181 -1.01 -4.31 -3.46
C ILE A 181 -0.60 -4.66 -4.88
N ARG A 182 -1.51 -5.30 -5.62
CA ARG A 182 -1.44 -5.45 -7.07
C ARG A 182 -1.70 -4.10 -7.72
N VAL A 183 -0.63 -3.47 -8.20
CA VAL A 183 -0.67 -2.18 -8.89
C VAL A 183 -0.65 -2.44 -10.40
N PRO A 184 -1.70 -2.05 -11.14
CA PRO A 184 -1.72 -2.23 -12.57
C PRO A 184 -0.73 -1.29 -13.28
N GLN A 185 -0.23 -1.75 -14.42
CA GLN A 185 0.44 -0.89 -15.38
C GLN A 185 -0.45 0.31 -15.72
N GLY A 186 0.16 1.49 -15.81
CA GLY A 186 -0.53 2.75 -16.08
C GLY A 186 -0.90 3.54 -14.82
N SER A 187 -0.80 2.94 -13.63
CA SER A 187 -1.00 3.67 -12.37
C SER A 187 0.03 4.80 -12.20
N GLN A 188 -0.41 5.89 -11.59
CA GLN A 188 0.44 7.04 -11.27
C GLN A 188 1.08 6.87 -9.90
N ALA A 189 2.32 7.32 -9.74
CA ALA A 189 3.04 7.40 -8.48
C ALA A 189 4.16 8.45 -8.53
N ALA A 190 4.84 8.66 -7.41
CA ALA A 190 6.17 9.25 -7.35
C ALA A 190 7.15 8.24 -6.72
N PHE A 191 8.30 8.01 -7.35
CA PHE A 191 9.41 7.33 -6.69
C PHE A 191 10.20 8.35 -5.88
N VAL A 192 9.94 8.40 -4.57
CA VAL A 192 10.43 9.50 -3.72
C VAL A 192 11.82 9.22 -3.14
N GLN A 193 12.34 7.99 -3.27
CA GLN A 193 13.63 7.57 -2.71
C GLN A 193 14.76 8.60 -2.88
N PRO A 194 15.00 9.21 -4.07
CA PRO A 194 16.12 10.13 -4.26
C PRO A 194 16.03 11.43 -3.44
N TYR A 195 14.82 11.74 -2.94
CA TYR A 195 14.52 12.97 -2.20
C TYR A 195 13.96 12.69 -0.80
N SER A 196 13.82 11.42 -0.43
CA SER A 196 13.23 11.01 0.84
C SER A 196 14.23 11.18 1.98
N PHE A 197 13.71 11.48 3.17
CA PHE A 197 14.48 11.38 4.41
C PHE A 197 14.82 9.92 4.77
N TYR A 198 14.01 8.97 4.32
CA TYR A 198 14.19 7.53 4.51
C TYR A 198 14.41 6.82 3.16
N PRO A 199 15.55 7.04 2.48
CA PRO A 199 15.77 6.51 1.13
C PRO A 199 15.83 4.97 1.07
N TYR A 200 16.10 4.29 2.18
CA TYR A 200 16.14 2.83 2.23
C TYR A 200 14.75 2.18 2.10
N GLU A 201 13.67 2.94 2.28
CA GLU A 201 12.29 2.43 2.20
C GLU A 201 11.85 2.10 0.76
N MET A 202 12.61 2.49 -0.27
CA MET A 202 12.26 2.29 -1.69
C MET A 202 10.82 2.72 -1.99
N GLU A 203 10.44 3.89 -1.47
CA GLU A 203 9.05 4.32 -1.43
C GLU A 203 8.53 4.71 -2.82
N LEU A 204 7.39 4.12 -3.17
CA LEU A 204 6.48 4.61 -4.20
C LEU A 204 5.29 5.27 -3.48
N LEU A 205 5.22 6.60 -3.60
CA LEU A 205 4.12 7.39 -3.07
C LEU A 205 3.01 7.46 -4.10
N PHE A 206 1.86 6.90 -3.78
CA PHE A 206 0.69 6.93 -4.67
C PHE A 206 -0.17 8.18 -4.41
N PRO A 207 -0.88 8.68 -5.44
CA PRO A 207 -1.81 9.80 -5.33
C PRO A 207 -2.84 9.60 -4.22
N ARG A 208 -3.41 10.71 -3.77
CA ARG A 208 -4.54 10.68 -2.84
C ARG A 208 -5.81 10.13 -3.48
N GLN A 209 -6.74 9.68 -2.65
CA GLN A 209 -8.02 9.05 -3.06
C GLN A 209 -7.84 7.74 -3.86
N CYS A 210 -6.69 7.07 -3.73
CA CYS A 210 -6.51 5.72 -4.25
C CYS A 210 -7.53 4.76 -3.65
N ARG A 211 -8.07 3.87 -4.48
CA ARG A 211 -9.04 2.85 -4.07
C ARG A 211 -8.42 1.47 -4.17
N LEU A 212 -8.49 0.72 -3.07
CA LEU A 212 -8.09 -0.68 -3.00
C LEU A 212 -9.33 -1.56 -2.94
N GLU A 213 -9.30 -2.69 -3.63
CA GLU A 213 -10.23 -3.80 -3.48
C GLU A 213 -9.54 -4.92 -2.69
N ILE A 214 -10.20 -5.46 -1.67
CA ILE A 214 -9.73 -6.64 -0.94
C ILE A 214 -10.02 -7.89 -1.76
N ILE A 215 -8.98 -8.61 -2.16
CA ILE A 215 -9.09 -9.79 -3.03
C ILE A 215 -8.56 -11.07 -2.38
N GLY A 216 -8.08 -10.97 -1.14
CA GLY A 216 -7.65 -12.12 -0.35
C GLY A 216 -7.13 -11.73 1.03
N ALA A 217 -7.01 -12.72 1.89
CA ALA A 217 -6.33 -12.58 3.18
C ALA A 217 -5.71 -13.92 3.60
N ASN A 218 -4.62 -13.85 4.37
CA ASN A 218 -3.98 -14.98 5.01
C ASN A 218 -3.30 -14.53 6.32
N LEU A 219 -2.84 -15.48 7.14
CA LEU A 219 -2.04 -15.23 8.32
C LEU A 219 -0.61 -15.73 8.11
N SER A 220 0.35 -15.09 8.78
CA SER A 220 1.67 -15.69 9.00
C SER A 220 1.56 -16.93 9.90
N ASP A 221 2.51 -17.85 9.81
CA ASP A 221 2.50 -19.10 10.57
C ASP A 221 2.50 -18.88 12.11
N ASP A 222 3.11 -17.78 12.57
CA ASP A 222 3.14 -17.37 13.98
C ASP A 222 1.92 -16.52 14.39
N HIS A 223 0.99 -16.28 13.47
CA HIS A 223 -0.19 -15.44 13.61
C HIS A 223 0.08 -13.99 14.04
N THR A 224 1.33 -13.51 14.02
CA THR A 224 1.66 -12.13 14.41
C THR A 224 1.34 -11.13 13.30
N ARG A 225 1.10 -11.63 12.07
CA ARG A 225 0.84 -10.80 10.90
C ARG A 225 -0.36 -11.27 10.10
N LEU A 226 -1.24 -10.31 9.82
CA LEU A 226 -2.31 -10.46 8.85
C LEU A 226 -1.84 -9.95 7.49
N LEU A 227 -1.89 -10.84 6.49
CA LEU A 227 -1.53 -10.59 5.11
C LEU A 227 -2.83 -10.31 4.35
N ILE A 228 -2.99 -9.12 3.79
CA ILE A 228 -4.18 -8.76 3.00
C ILE A 228 -3.76 -8.52 1.55
N GLU A 229 -4.32 -9.33 0.67
CA GLU A 229 -4.14 -9.21 -0.78
C GLU A 229 -5.13 -8.17 -1.31
N THR A 230 -4.60 -7.17 -2.01
CA THR A 230 -5.39 -6.06 -2.53
C THR A 230 -5.08 -5.78 -3.99
N ARG A 231 -6.02 -5.13 -4.67
CA ARG A 231 -5.85 -4.60 -6.02
C ARG A 231 -6.07 -3.10 -6.00
N LEU A 232 -5.14 -2.33 -6.57
CA LEU A 232 -5.36 -0.91 -6.83
C LEU A 232 -6.33 -0.77 -8.00
N LEU A 233 -7.42 -0.05 -7.78
CA LEU A 233 -8.41 0.25 -8.81
C LEU A 233 -7.96 1.44 -9.67
N PRO A 234 -8.34 1.48 -10.96
CA PRO A 234 -8.08 2.62 -11.85
C PRO A 234 -8.70 3.93 -11.36
#